data_AF-A0A330LKN3-F1
#
_entry.id   AF-A0A330LKN3-F1
#
_cell.length_a   1.000
_cell.length_b   1.000
_cell.length_c   1.000
_cell.angle_alpha   90.00
_cell.angle_beta   90.00
_cell.angle_gamma   90.00
#
_symmetry.space_group_name_H-M   'P 1'
#
loop_
_entity.id
_entity.type
_entity.pdbx_description
1 polymer ?
#
loop_
_entity_poly.entity_id
_entity_poly.type
_entity_poly.pdbx_seq_one_letter_code
_entity_poly.pdbx_strand_id
1 'polypeptide(L)'
;MQLTADEFIRRYLLHVLPKGVMRVRHFGFLANACKRKRLALIKEQLSSAPTKTEKTTVEIGCQWLCPQCKEGYLLFVGIIKPLSQMMMQGYREPLRLSG
;
A
#
# COMPACT_ATOMS: atom_id res chain seq x y z
N MET A 1 -17.46 -5.93 -18.23
CA MET A 1 -18.67 -6.23 -17.45
C MET A 1 -19.54 -4.96 -17.49
N GLN A 2 -20.65 -4.98 -18.23
CA GLN A 2 -21.57 -3.85 -18.31
C GLN A 2 -22.65 -4.05 -17.23
N LEU A 3 -22.85 -3.04 -16.38
CA LEU A 3 -23.93 -3.02 -15.39
C LEU A 3 -25.17 -2.40 -16.02
N THR A 4 -26.35 -2.88 -15.66
CA THR A 4 -27.61 -2.21 -16.01
C THR A 4 -27.70 -0.87 -15.27
N ALA A 5 -28.51 0.05 -15.79
CA ALA A 5 -28.67 1.38 -15.18
C ALA A 5 -29.11 1.31 -13.71
N ASP A 6 -30.03 0.38 -13.40
CA ASP A 6 -30.54 0.16 -12.05
C ASP A 6 -29.46 -0.33 -11.07
N GLU A 7 -28.61 -1.27 -11.51
CA GLU A 7 -27.49 -1.76 -10.69
C GLU A 7 -26.44 -0.67 -10.45
N PHE A 8 -26.19 0.17 -11.45
CA PHE A 8 -25.27 1.29 -11.32
C PHE A 8 -25.77 2.30 -10.27
N ILE A 9 -27.03 2.74 -10.38
CA ILE A 9 -27.62 3.71 -9.45
C ILE A 9 -27.63 3.14 -8.02
N ARG A 10 -28.04 1.87 -7.86
CA ARG A 10 -28.05 1.21 -6.56
C ARG A 10 -26.67 1.20 -5.90
N ARG A 11 -25.63 0.84 -6.65
CA ARG A 11 -24.24 0.82 -6.12
C ARG A 11 -23.72 2.23 -5.84
N TYR A 12 -24.01 3.18 -6.72
CA TYR A 12 -23.60 4.58 -6.54
C TYR A 12 -24.15 5.18 -5.25
N LEU A 13 -25.44 4.97 -4.97
CA LEU A 13 -26.11 5.50 -3.78
C LEU A 13 -25.58 4.90 -2.46
N LEU A 14 -25.00 3.68 -2.48
CA LEU A 14 -24.33 3.12 -1.30
C LEU A 14 -23.04 3.87 -0.92
N HIS A 15 -22.42 4.57 -1.87
CA HIS A 15 -21.21 5.35 -1.64
C HIS A 15 -21.49 6.82 -1.30
N VAL A 16 -22.69 7.31 -1.59
CA VAL A 16 -23.12 8.67 -1.26
C VAL A 16 -23.58 8.70 0.19
N LEU A 17 -22.96 9.56 0.99
CA LEU A 17 -23.35 9.78 2.36
C LEU A 17 -24.73 10.49 2.40
N PRO A 18 -25.78 9.90 3.01
CA PRO A 18 -27.08 10.54 3.11
C PRO A 18 -27.02 11.91 3.80
N LYS A 19 -27.94 12.80 3.43
CA LYS A 19 -28.02 14.12 4.08
C LYS A 19 -28.35 13.96 5.57
N GLY A 20 -27.62 14.67 6.42
CA GLY A 20 -27.82 14.64 7.87
C GLY A 20 -27.04 13.57 8.62
N VAL A 21 -26.35 12.65 7.92
CA VAL A 21 -25.37 11.77 8.57
C VAL A 21 -23.95 12.29 8.36
N MET A 22 -23.14 12.21 9.42
CA MET A 22 -21.72 12.57 9.38
C MET A 22 -20.89 11.34 9.03
N ARG A 23 -19.86 11.51 8.20
CA ARG A 23 -18.88 10.45 7.94
C ARG A 23 -18.09 10.18 9.21
N VAL A 24 -18.31 9.02 9.83
CA VAL A 24 -17.49 8.56 10.96
C VAL A 24 -16.08 8.26 10.46
N ARG A 25 -15.08 8.96 11.01
CA ARG A 25 -13.66 8.73 10.72
C ARG A 25 -13.07 7.93 11.85
N HIS A 26 -12.65 6.69 11.57
CA HIS A 26 -11.89 5.92 12.55
C HIS A 26 -10.41 6.31 12.46
N PHE A 27 -9.92 7.06 13.44
CA PHE A 27 -8.52 7.49 13.50
C PHE A 27 -7.60 6.49 14.23
N GLY A 28 -8.14 5.38 14.75
CA GLY A 28 -7.37 4.39 15.50
C GLY A 28 -6.54 5.02 16.63
N PHE A 29 -5.25 4.74 16.65
CA PHE A 29 -4.29 5.29 17.62
C PHE A 29 -4.01 6.81 17.44
N LEU A 30 -4.42 7.41 16.33
CA LEU A 30 -4.32 8.85 16.06
C LEU A 30 -5.56 9.64 16.52
N ALA A 31 -6.56 8.98 17.11
CA ALA A 31 -7.73 9.67 17.63
C ALA A 31 -7.34 10.65 18.75
N ASN A 32 -7.85 11.89 18.71
CA ASN A 32 -7.42 12.96 19.61
C ASN A 32 -7.45 12.58 21.10
N ALA A 33 -8.45 11.82 21.53
CA ALA A 33 -8.60 11.37 22.91
C ALA A 33 -7.44 10.48 23.41
N CYS A 34 -6.87 9.64 22.54
CA CYS A 34 -5.81 8.70 22.92
C CYS A 34 -4.46 8.98 22.27
N LYS A 35 -4.40 9.91 21.29
CA LYS A 35 -3.22 10.21 20.45
C LYS A 35 -1.96 10.44 21.27
N ARG A 36 -2.03 11.30 22.30
CA ARG A 36 -0.84 11.62 23.13
C ARG A 36 -0.27 10.39 23.82
N LYS A 37 -1.11 9.60 24.48
CA LYS A 37 -0.70 8.39 25.21
C LYS A 37 -0.21 7.30 24.25
N ARG A 38 -0.95 7.05 23.16
CA ARG A 38 -0.62 6.00 22.18
C ARG A 38 0.65 6.31 21.40
N LEU A 39 0.87 7.57 21.00
CA LEU A 39 2.10 7.96 20.30
C LEU A 39 3.34 7.85 21.18
N ALA A 40 3.23 8.15 22.47
CA ALA A 40 4.36 7.98 23.40
C ALA A 40 4.79 6.51 23.48
N LEU A 41 3.83 5.60 23.69
CA LEU A 41 4.09 4.15 23.73
C LEU A 41 4.69 3.62 22.43
N ILE A 42 4.16 4.04 21.28
CA ILE A 42 4.70 3.64 19.97
C ILE A 42 6.16 4.11 19.81
N LYS A 43 6.46 5.34 20.20
CA LYS A 43 7.84 5.86 20.13
C LYS A 43 8.78 5.10 21.05
N GLU A 44 8.34 4.75 22.26
CA GLU A 44 9.12 3.96 23.22
C GLU A 44 9.44 2.57 22.64
N GLN A 45 8.44 1.89 22.09
CA GLN A 45 8.61 0.58 21.45
C GLN A 45 9.47 0.62 20.18
N LEU A 46 9.45 1.73 19.44
CA LEU A 46 10.35 1.93 18.31
C LEU A 46 11.80 2.26 18.75
N SER A 47 11.95 2.80 19.96
CA SER A 47 13.26 3.16 20.53
C SER A 47 13.95 1.97 21.17
N SER A 48 13.22 0.93 21.59
CA SER A 48 13.84 -0.36 21.87
C SER A 48 14.37 -0.92 20.55
N ALA A 49 15.70 -0.84 20.39
CA ALA A 49 16.37 -1.41 19.24
C ALA A 49 15.89 -2.85 19.03
N PRO A 50 15.62 -3.29 17.78
CA PRO A 50 15.52 -4.71 17.54
C PRO A 50 16.82 -5.32 18.08
N THR A 51 16.69 -6.23 19.05
CA THR A 51 17.74 -7.21 19.28
C THR A 51 18.03 -7.78 17.91
N LYS A 52 19.23 -7.51 17.38
CA LYS A 52 19.72 -8.13 16.16
C LYS A 52 19.61 -9.63 16.40
N THR A 53 18.53 -10.24 15.95
CA THR A 53 18.50 -11.69 15.78
C THR A 53 19.54 -11.94 14.70
N GLU A 54 20.65 -12.51 15.12
CA GLU A 54 21.72 -12.89 14.22
C GLU A 54 21.16 -13.84 13.15
N LYS A 55 21.59 -13.55 11.94
CA LYS A 55 21.17 -14.05 10.63
C LYS A 55 21.02 -15.57 10.60
N THR A 56 19.99 -16.04 9.91
CA THR A 56 20.17 -17.16 8.98
C THR A 56 19.67 -16.67 7.63
N THR A 57 20.59 -16.26 6.76
CA THR A 57 20.33 -16.21 5.32
C THR A 57 20.11 -17.65 4.88
N VAL A 58 18.89 -18.14 5.08
CA VAL A 58 18.39 -19.20 4.24
C VAL A 58 18.32 -18.57 2.85
N GLU A 59 19.14 -19.05 1.93
CA GLU A 59 18.97 -18.81 0.51
C GLU A 59 17.62 -19.41 0.14
N ILE A 60 16.54 -18.68 0.43
CA ILE A 60 15.23 -18.97 -0.09
C ILE A 60 15.34 -18.57 -1.56
N GLY A 61 15.78 -19.51 -2.38
CA GLY A 61 15.63 -19.42 -3.82
C GLY A 61 14.20 -18.98 -4.08
N CYS A 62 14.05 -17.80 -4.68
CA CYS A 62 12.77 -17.15 -4.92
C CYS A 62 11.89 -18.04 -5.82
N GLN A 63 11.07 -18.91 -5.23
CA GLN A 63 10.16 -19.82 -5.92
C GLN A 63 8.82 -19.14 -6.25
N TRP A 64 8.85 -17.91 -6.75
CA TRP A 64 7.63 -17.20 -7.16
C TRP A 64 7.13 -17.81 -8.47
N LEU A 65 6.37 -18.90 -8.39
CA LEU A 65 5.76 -19.51 -9.57
C LEU A 65 4.84 -18.48 -10.26
N CYS A 66 4.88 -18.45 -11.58
CA CYS A 66 3.96 -17.64 -12.37
C CYS A 66 2.52 -18.09 -12.07
N PRO A 67 1.64 -17.20 -11.60
CA PRO A 67 0.27 -17.56 -11.22
C PRO A 67 -0.58 -18.05 -12.40
N GLN A 68 -0.14 -17.79 -13.64
CA GLN A 68 -0.88 -18.13 -14.85
C GLN A 68 -0.47 -19.48 -15.45
N CYS A 69 0.83 -19.76 -15.61
CA CYS A 69 1.30 -21.00 -16.24
C CYS A 69 1.81 -22.05 -15.26
N LYS A 70 2.16 -21.69 -14.01
CA LYS A 70 2.73 -22.59 -12.98
C LYS A 70 4.01 -23.36 -13.35
N GLU A 71 4.54 -23.14 -14.54
CA GLU A 71 5.75 -23.81 -15.05
C GLU A 71 6.99 -22.90 -15.04
N GLY A 72 6.81 -21.58 -14.87
CA GLY A 72 7.91 -20.59 -14.85
C GLY A 72 8.03 -19.83 -13.53
N TYR A 73 9.18 -19.20 -13.30
CA TYR A 73 9.45 -18.38 -12.11
C TYR A 73 9.43 -16.88 -12.43
N LEU A 74 8.85 -16.09 -11.53
CA LEU A 74 8.93 -14.63 -11.53
C LEU A 74 10.26 -14.21 -10.93
N LEU A 75 11.02 -13.44 -11.69
CA LEU A 75 12.26 -12.83 -11.24
C LEU A 75 11.97 -11.41 -10.75
N PHE A 76 12.51 -11.08 -9.57
CA PHE A 76 12.48 -9.71 -9.08
C PHE A 76 13.49 -8.87 -9.87
N VAL A 77 12.99 -8.08 -10.81
CA VAL A 77 13.79 -7.18 -11.66
C VAL A 77 14.05 -5.82 -11.01
N GLY A 78 13.23 -5.40 -10.04
CA GLY A 78 13.43 -4.17 -9.30
C GLY A 78 12.13 -3.54 -8.80
N ILE A 79 12.28 -2.43 -8.07
CA ILE A 79 11.16 -1.64 -7.53
C ILE A 79 10.95 -0.43 -8.43
N ILE A 80 9.74 -0.28 -8.96
CA ILE A 80 9.33 0.96 -9.63
C ILE A 80 9.03 2.00 -8.56
N LYS A 81 9.86 3.03 -8.46
CA LYS A 81 9.63 4.15 -7.53
C LYS A 81 8.48 5.03 -8.03
N PRO A 82 7.73 5.68 -7.12
CA PRO A 82 6.72 6.64 -7.51
C PRO A 82 7.35 7.82 -8.27
N LEU A 83 6.61 8.37 -9.25
CA LEU A 83 7.08 9.45 -10.12
C LEU A 83 7.59 10.67 -9.34
N SER A 84 6.96 10.99 -8.20
CA SER A 84 7.37 12.06 -7.29
C SER A 84 8.79 11.89 -6.75
N GLN A 85 9.26 10.64 -6.60
CA GLN A 85 10.59 10.31 -6.13
C GLN A 85 11.62 10.25 -7.28
N MET A 86 11.16 9.95 -8.50
CA MET A 86 12.00 10.01 -9.72
C MET A 86 12.32 11.46 -10.12
N MET A 87 11.34 12.37 -10.02
CA MET A 87 11.52 13.79 -10.39
C MET A 87 12.51 14.53 -9.46
N MET A 88 12.62 14.12 -8.20
CA MET A 88 13.59 14.66 -7.24
C MET A 88 15.04 14.25 -7.54
N GLN A 89 15.25 13.27 -8.42
CA GLN A 89 16.57 12.72 -8.77
C GLN A 89 17.07 13.16 -10.16
N GLY A 90 16.44 14.17 -10.79
CA GLY A 90 17.06 14.93 -11.89
C GLY A 90 17.20 14.22 -13.24
N TYR A 91 16.51 13.10 -13.48
CA TYR A 91 16.51 12.48 -14.80
C TYR A 91 15.57 13.21 -15.77
N ARG A 92 16.12 14.13 -16.57
CA ARG A 92 15.51 14.56 -17.84
C ARG A 92 15.70 13.42 -18.85
N GLU A 93 14.67 12.61 -19.04
CA GLU A 93 14.23 12.12 -20.35
C GLU A 93 13.04 11.16 -20.15
N PRO A 94 11.86 11.44 -20.72
CA PRO A 94 10.82 10.44 -20.78
C PRO A 94 11.27 9.37 -21.79
N LEU A 95 11.31 8.11 -21.35
CA LEU A 95 11.42 6.97 -22.23
C LEU A 95 10.38 7.11 -23.35
N ARG A 96 10.84 7.42 -24.57
CA ARG A 96 10.01 7.34 -25.78
C ARG A 96 9.60 5.88 -25.94
N LEU A 97 8.36 5.57 -25.57
CA LEU A 97 7.70 4.37 -26.06
C LEU A 97 7.37 4.62 -27.54
N SER A 98 8.23 4.11 -28.41
CA SER A 98 7.89 3.86 -29.81
C SER A 98 6.90 2.69 -29.87
N GLY A 99 5.71 2.95 -30.42
CA GLY A 99 4.65 1.96 -30.66
C GLY A 99 3.40 2.67 -31.12
#